data_AF-A0A7G5IJR9-F1
#
_entry.id   AF-A0A7G5IJR9-F1
#
_cell.length_a   1.000
_cell.length_b   1.000
_cell.length_c   1.000
_cell.angle_alpha   90.00
_cell.angle_beta   90.00
_cell.angle_gamma   90.00
#
_symmetry.space_group_name_H-M   'P 1'
#
loop_
_entity.id
_entity.type
_entity.pdbx_description
1 polymer ?
#
loop_
_entity_poly.entity_id
_entity_poly.type
_entity_poly.pdbx_seq_one_letter_code
_entity_poly.pdbx_strand_id
1 'polypeptide(L)' 'MTSDLKAILSDADHAAAMSEVARLWGSKRDSVEGERLDALATLIDAYEAQYHGMIDQ' A
#
# COMPACT_ATOMS: atom_id res chain seq x y z
N MET A 1 15.95 0.30 7.06
CA MET A 1 16.50 0.24 5.69
C MET A 1 15.35 0.64 4.80
N THR A 2 15.42 1.79 4.15
CA THR A 2 14.34 2.34 3.34
C THR A 2 14.05 1.38 2.20
N SER A 3 13.05 0.52 2.37
CA SER A 3 12.53 -0.29 1.28
C SER A 3 12.16 0.68 0.17
N ASP A 4 12.75 0.54 -1.01
CA ASP A 4 12.44 1.33 -2.21
C ASP A 4 11.00 1.02 -2.65
N LEU A 5 10.03 1.54 -1.89
CA LEU A 5 8.61 1.31 -2.11
C LEU A 5 8.12 2.37 -3.08
N LYS A 6 7.81 1.93 -4.30
CA LYS A 6 7.34 2.78 -5.39
C LYS A 6 5.91 3.25 -5.11
N ALA A 7 5.62 4.51 -5.45
CA ALA A 7 4.26 5.04 -5.44
C ALA A 7 3.32 4.23 -6.35
N ILE A 8 2.05 4.13 -5.95
CA ILE A 8 0.99 3.46 -6.71
C ILE A 8 0.38 4.48 -7.67
N LEU A 9 0.58 4.30 -8.99
CA LEU A 9 0.15 5.24 -10.02
C LEU A 9 -0.84 4.63 -11.02
N SER A 10 -1.11 3.33 -10.89
CA SER A 10 -1.98 2.57 -11.80
C SER A 10 -2.70 1.46 -11.04
N ASP A 11 -3.81 0.99 -11.62
CA ASP A 11 -4.58 -0.15 -11.08
C ASP A 11 -3.72 -1.42 -10.97
N ALA A 12 -2.74 -1.59 -11.86
CA ALA A 12 -1.80 -2.71 -11.81
C ALA A 12 -0.84 -2.59 -10.61
N ASP A 13 -0.33 -1.39 -10.33
CA ASP A 13 0.47 -1.14 -9.12
C ASP A 13 -0.40 -1.35 -7.86
N HIS A 14 -1.67 -0.95 -7.87
CA HIS A 14 -2.61 -1.12 -6.75
C HIS A 14 -2.91 -2.60 -6.49
N ALA A 15 -3.22 -3.38 -7.53
CA ALA A 15 -3.44 -4.82 -7.42
C ALA A 15 -2.19 -5.56 -6.89
N ALA A 16 -0.99 -5.16 -7.32
CA ALA A 16 0.26 -5.70 -6.80
C ALA A 16 0.46 -5.35 -5.32
N ALA A 17 0.17 -4.11 -4.92
CA ALA A 17 0.23 -3.67 -3.54
C ALA A 17 -0.75 -4.46 -2.65
N MET A 18 -1.98 -4.67 -3.11
CA MET A 18 -3.00 -5.45 -2.40
C MET A 18 -2.58 -6.91 -2.20
N SER A 19 -1.99 -7.54 -3.22
CA SER A 19 -1.45 -8.90 -3.12
C SER A 19 -0.33 -8.98 -2.07
N GLU A 20 0.53 -7.97 -2.03
CA GLU A 20 1.63 -7.92 -1.07
C GLU A 20 1.15 -7.65 0.36
N VAL A 21 0.15 -6.79 0.55
CA VAL A 21 -0.53 -6.60 1.84
C VAL A 21 -1.09 -7.92 2.35
N ALA A 22 -1.77 -8.70 1.49
CA ALA A 22 -2.31 -10.00 1.86
C ALA A 22 -1.20 -10.98 2.29
N ARG A 23 -0.04 -10.96 1.61
CA ARG A 23 1.12 -11.79 1.96
C ARG A 23 1.76 -11.39 3.28
N LEU A 24 1.78 -10.09 3.59
CA LEU A 24 2.41 -9.53 4.78
C LEU A 24 1.47 -9.47 5.99
N TRP A 25 0.19 -9.80 5.82
CA TRP A 25 -0.80 -9.78 6.89
C TRP A 25 -0.36 -10.62 8.09
N GLY A 26 -0.44 -10.04 9.29
CA GLY A 26 0.00 -10.69 10.53
C GLY A 26 1.51 -10.62 10.79
N SER A 27 2.27 -9.87 9.97
CA SER A 27 3.67 -9.56 10.27
C SER A 27 3.82 -8.85 11.61
N LYS A 28 4.96 -9.07 12.27
CA LYS A 28 5.25 -8.40 13.54
C LYS A 28 5.42 -6.90 13.29
N ARG A 29 4.83 -6.07 14.16
CA ARG A 29 4.84 -4.60 14.02
C ARG A 29 6.25 -4.00 13.93
N ASP A 30 7.20 -4.55 14.68
CA ASP A 30 8.59 -4.05 14.71
C ASP A 30 9.54 -4.82 13.75
N SER A 31 8.99 -5.57 12.79
CA SER A 31 9.79 -6.22 11.74
C SER A 31 9.80 -5.40 10.46
N VAL A 32 10.76 -5.69 9.59
CA VAL A 32 10.86 -5.06 8.26
C VAL A 32 9.60 -5.30 7.43
N GLU A 33 8.98 -6.46 7.59
CA GLU A 33 7.70 -6.79 6.96
C GLU A 33 6.54 -5.94 7.51
N GLY A 34 6.51 -5.67 8.82
CA GLY A 34 5.54 -4.78 9.44
C GLY A 34 5.70 -3.34 8.96
N GLU A 35 6.93 -2.83 8.94
CA GLU A 35 7.26 -1.49 8.39
C GLU A 35 6.80 -1.37 6.93
N ARG A 36 7.00 -2.43 6.14
CA ARG A 36 6.57 -2.46 4.74
C ARG A 36 5.04 -2.52 4.60
N LEU A 37 4.35 -3.27 5.47
CA LEU A 37 2.90 -3.35 5.49
C LEU A 37 2.28 -1.97 5.77
N ASP A 38 2.78 -1.26 6.78
CA ASP A 38 2.32 0.09 7.12
C ASP A 38 2.55 1.08 5.97
N ALA A 39 3.71 1.00 5.31
CA ALA A 39 4.01 1.84 4.15
C ALA A 39 3.11 1.53 2.94
N LEU A 40 2.83 0.26 2.66
CA LEU A 40 1.90 -0.15 1.59
C LEU A 40 0.48 0.36 1.84
N ALA A 41 -0.01 0.26 3.08
CA ALA A 41 -1.32 0.79 3.45
C ALA A 41 -1.43 2.29 3.16
N THR A 42 -0.40 3.06 3.56
CA THR A 42 -0.35 4.51 3.29
C THR A 42 -0.38 4.84 1.79
N LEU A 43 0.33 4.07 0.97
CA LEU A 43 0.34 4.29 -0.49
C LEU A 43 -0.98 3.91 -1.16
N ILE A 44 -1.63 2.85 -0.68
CA ILE A 44 -2.95 2.43 -1.17
C ILE A 44 -3.97 3.52 -0.88
N ASP A 45 -4.04 4.00 0.36
CA ASP A 45 -4.94 5.09 0.76
C ASP A 45 -4.73 6.34 -0.10
N ALA A 46 -3.47 6.71 -0.38
CA ALA A 46 -3.15 7.87 -1.21
C ALA A 46 -3.56 7.70 -2.68
N TYR A 47 -3.45 6.49 -3.24
CA TYR A 47 -3.93 6.20 -4.59
C TYR A 47 -5.46 6.18 -4.64
N GLU A 48 -6.12 5.52 -3.68
CA GLU A 48 -7.57 5.44 -3.59
C GLU A 48 -8.21 6.81 -3.36
N ALA A 49 -7.61 7.69 -2.56
CA ALA A 49 -8.11 9.06 -2.39
C ALA A 49 -8.11 9.84 -3.72
N GLN A 50 -7.13 9.62 -4.59
CA GLN A 50 -7.07 10.26 -5.90
C GLN A 50 -8.07 9.66 -6.90
N TYR A 51 -8.31 8.35 -6.83
CA TYR A 51 -9.24 7.65 -7.74
C TYR A 51 -10.71 7.72 -7.28
N HIS A 52 -10.96 7.64 -5.97
CA HIS A 52 -12.30 7.65 -5.36
C HIS A 52 -12.78 9.07 -5.03
N GLY A 53 -11.88 10.06 -5.00
CA GLY A 53 -12.23 11.48 -4.88
C GLY A 53 -13.09 12.04 -6.02
N MET A 54 -13.42 11.23 -7.04
CA MET A 54 -14.27 11.61 -8.17
C MET A 54 -15.75 11.17 -8.03
N ILE A 55 -16.12 10.32 -7.06
CA ILE A 55 -17.51 9.79 -6.95
C ILE A 55 -18.29 10.30 -5.72
N ASP A 56 -17.69 10.97 -4.74
CA ASP A 56 -18.47 11.50 -3.60
C ASP A 56 -18.04 12.93 -3.17
N GLN A 57 -18.69 13.93 -3.79
CA GLN A 57 -18.93 15.29 -3.28
C GLN A 57 -20.32 15.74 -3.74
#